data_AF-A0A8T3TZP9-F1
#
_entry.id   AF-A0A8T3TZP9-F1
#
_cell.length_a   1.000
_cell.length_b   1.000
_cell.length_c   1.000
_cell.angle_alpha   90.00
_cell.angle_beta   90.00
_cell.angle_gamma   90.00
#
_symmetry.space_group_name_H-M   'P 1'
#
loop_
_entity.id
_entity.type
_entity.pdbx_description
1 polymer ?
#
loop_
_entity_poly.entity_id
_entity_poly.type
_entity_poly.pdbx_seq_one_letter_code
_entity_poly.pdbx_strand_id
1 'polypeptide(L)'
;MADLRERMIRPRAGWLSLGLLLVMALAVAWSVQGAGWLEQLDYLAPVAVWAVLAGAMLGMLRWSVVATLPLGAMLGAAFVLWAIGGEYFAAVDDASRVAAMGAEAIEWLVIILRTGYPDQMSPFAIGLGMLMWTTAFIASYAVYRYHRVLD
;
A
#
# COMPACT_ATOMS: atom_id res chain seq x y z
N MET A 1 -13.71 -25.13 -7.23
CA MET A 1 -13.56 -24.44 -5.93
C MET A 1 -12.57 -25.12 -4.98
N ALA A 2 -12.43 -26.45 -4.97
CA ALA A 2 -11.48 -27.17 -4.11
C ALA A 2 -9.99 -26.73 -4.25
N ASP A 3 -9.54 -26.45 -5.49
CA ASP A 3 -8.15 -26.02 -5.80
C ASP A 3 -7.75 -24.69 -5.14
N LEU A 4 -8.69 -23.75 -4.97
CA LEU A 4 -8.40 -22.44 -4.38
C LEU A 4 -8.23 -22.55 -2.85
N ARG A 5 -9.08 -23.34 -2.20
CA ARG A 5 -8.98 -23.65 -0.77
C ARG A 5 -7.69 -24.39 -0.44
N GLU A 6 -7.29 -25.34 -1.28
CA GLU A 6 -6.06 -26.10 -1.08
C GLU A 6 -4.80 -25.22 -1.20
N ARG A 7 -4.79 -24.29 -2.17
CA ARG A 7 -3.72 -23.28 -2.30
C ARG A 7 -3.66 -22.30 -1.14
N MET A 8 -4.80 -21.93 -0.58
CA MET A 8 -4.83 -21.11 0.63
C MET A 8 -4.30 -21.88 1.82
N ILE A 9 -4.68 -23.14 2.03
CA ILE A 9 -4.20 -23.92 3.19
C ILE A 9 -2.72 -24.25 3.07
N ARG A 10 -2.26 -24.61 1.87
CA ARG A 10 -0.86 -24.99 1.57
C ARG A 10 -0.34 -24.20 0.38
N PRO A 11 0.01 -22.91 0.55
CA PRO A 11 0.59 -22.16 -0.53
C PRO A 11 1.96 -22.76 -0.88
N ARG A 12 2.26 -22.82 -2.18
CA ARG A 12 3.51 -23.46 -2.67
C ARG A 12 4.77 -22.74 -2.20
N ALA A 13 4.71 -21.42 -2.02
CA ALA A 13 5.79 -20.64 -1.42
C ALA A 13 5.89 -20.83 0.12
N GLY A 14 4.92 -21.51 0.74
CA GLY A 14 4.83 -21.70 2.18
C GLY A 14 4.36 -20.45 2.93
N TRP A 15 3.85 -20.65 4.15
CA TRP A 15 3.46 -19.57 5.05
C TRP A 15 4.66 -18.85 5.69
N LEU A 16 5.80 -19.53 5.79
CA LEU A 16 7.04 -18.94 6.29
C LEU A 16 7.48 -17.75 5.42
N SER A 17 7.34 -17.86 4.09
CA SER A 17 7.65 -16.77 3.16
C SER A 17 6.78 -15.53 3.41
N LEU A 18 5.49 -15.70 3.75
CA LEU A 18 4.62 -14.59 4.12
C LEU A 18 5.11 -13.90 5.39
N GLY A 19 5.47 -14.69 6.41
CA GLY A 19 5.99 -14.18 7.67
C GLY A 19 7.28 -13.38 7.46
N LEU A 20 8.21 -13.89 6.66
CA LEU A 20 9.46 -13.19 6.33
C LEU A 20 9.20 -11.90 5.55
N LEU A 21 8.30 -11.92 4.56
CA LEU A 21 7.91 -10.71 3.82
C LEU A 21 7.27 -9.67 4.73
N LEU A 22 6.40 -10.08 5.65
CA LEU A 22 5.80 -9.18 6.65
C LEU A 22 6.88 -8.56 7.54
N VAL A 23 7.82 -9.35 8.05
CA VAL A 23 8.93 -8.85 8.87
C VAL A 23 9.77 -7.84 8.08
N MET A 24 10.11 -8.15 6.82
CA MET A 24 10.86 -7.22 5.97
C MET A 24 10.08 -5.92 5.71
N ALA A 25 8.80 -6.01 5.36
CA ALA A 25 7.97 -4.84 5.09
C ALA A 25 7.78 -3.96 6.33
N LEU A 26 7.57 -4.57 7.50
CA LEU A 26 7.48 -3.87 8.78
C LEU A 26 8.82 -3.25 9.19
N ALA A 27 9.94 -3.93 8.95
CA ALA A 27 11.26 -3.36 9.20
C ALA A 27 11.50 -2.09 8.36
N VAL A 28 11.07 -2.08 7.10
CA VAL A 28 11.12 -0.88 6.25
C VAL A 28 10.19 0.20 6.80
N ALA A 29 8.95 -0.13 7.17
CA ALA A 29 7.99 0.83 7.73
C ALA A 29 8.54 1.49 9.01
N TRP A 30 9.07 0.70 9.95
CA TRP A 30 9.67 1.19 11.17
C TRP A 30 10.95 2.00 10.92
N SER A 31 11.75 1.63 9.92
CA SER A 31 12.93 2.42 9.54
C SER A 31 12.53 3.81 9.03
N VAL A 32 11.45 3.92 8.24
CA VAL A 32 10.96 5.20 7.74
C VAL A 32 10.32 6.02 8.86
N GLN A 33 9.51 5.40 9.72
CA GLN A 33 8.94 6.04 10.90
C GLN A 33 10.03 6.57 11.84
N GLY A 34 11.06 5.76 12.10
CA GLY A 34 12.20 6.14 12.95
C GLY A 34 13.09 7.25 12.35
N ALA A 35 13.01 7.48 11.03
CA ALA A 35 13.69 8.60 10.40
C ALA A 35 13.02 9.95 10.68
N GLY A 36 11.77 9.95 11.16
CA GLY A 36 11.08 11.16 11.63
C GLY A 36 10.84 12.21 10.55
N TRP A 37 10.62 11.79 9.30
CA TRP A 37 10.40 12.72 8.17
C TRP A 37 9.08 13.50 8.26
N LEU A 38 8.07 12.90 8.90
CA LEU A 38 6.77 13.51 9.19
C LEU A 38 6.37 13.17 10.62
N GLU A 39 5.56 14.03 11.22
CA GLU A 39 4.99 13.78 12.56
C GLU A 39 3.96 12.64 12.53
N GLN A 40 3.18 12.55 11.46
CA GLN A 40 2.13 11.55 11.24
C GLN A 40 2.61 10.48 10.24
N LEU A 41 3.11 9.34 10.75
CA LEU A 41 3.56 8.20 9.94
C LEU A 41 2.99 6.86 10.40
N ASP A 42 2.03 6.85 11.32
CA ASP A 42 1.53 5.60 11.92
C ASP A 42 0.80 4.73 10.88
N TYR A 43 0.29 5.33 9.80
CA TYR A 43 -0.27 4.63 8.64
C TYR A 43 0.69 3.68 7.90
N LEU A 44 2.02 3.86 8.00
CA LEU A 44 2.96 3.06 7.19
C LEU A 44 2.96 1.58 7.53
N ALA A 45 2.92 1.23 8.82
CA ALA A 45 2.89 -0.15 9.27
C ALA A 45 1.63 -0.91 8.77
N PRO A 46 0.38 -0.40 8.95
CA PRO A 46 -0.79 -1.06 8.40
C PRO A 46 -0.77 -1.11 6.87
N VAL A 47 -0.30 -0.07 6.17
CA VAL A 47 -0.13 -0.10 4.71
C VAL A 47 0.80 -1.24 4.28
N ALA A 48 1.95 -1.40 4.95
CA ALA A 48 2.90 -2.47 4.67
C ALA A 48 2.26 -3.86 4.85
N VAL A 49 1.54 -4.07 5.97
CA VAL A 49 0.86 -5.34 6.25
C VAL A 49 -0.20 -5.64 5.19
N TRP A 50 -1.10 -4.70 4.91
CA TRP A 50 -2.17 -4.91 3.95
C TRP A 50 -1.67 -5.09 2.52
N ALA A 51 -0.60 -4.41 2.14
CA ALA A 51 0.06 -4.60 0.85
C ALA A 51 0.61 -6.03 0.70
N VAL A 52 1.30 -6.56 1.72
CA VAL A 52 1.79 -7.94 1.70
C VAL A 52 0.64 -8.94 1.62
N LEU A 53 -0.41 -8.75 2.41
CA LEU A 53 -1.58 -9.64 2.42
C LEU A 53 -2.33 -9.60 1.08
N ALA A 54 -2.56 -8.41 0.52
CA ALA A 54 -3.20 -8.23 -0.77
C ALA A 54 -2.37 -8.85 -1.90
N GLY A 55 -1.05 -8.63 -1.90
CA GLY A 55 -0.13 -9.23 -2.86
C GLY A 55 -0.16 -10.76 -2.81
N ALA A 56 -0.10 -11.34 -1.62
CA ALA A 56 -0.17 -12.78 -1.43
C ALA A 56 -1.51 -13.34 -1.91
N MET A 57 -2.62 -12.70 -1.52
CA MET A 57 -3.96 -13.11 -1.92
C MET A 57 -4.11 -13.09 -3.44
N LEU A 58 -3.81 -11.96 -4.09
CA LEU A 58 -3.91 -11.81 -5.55
C LEU A 58 -2.92 -12.70 -6.30
N GLY A 59 -1.74 -12.97 -5.73
CA GLY A 59 -0.75 -13.89 -6.31
C GLY A 59 -1.22 -15.36 -6.31
N MET A 60 -2.07 -15.74 -5.34
CA MET A 60 -2.66 -17.08 -5.28
C MET A 60 -3.84 -17.28 -6.24
N LEU A 61 -4.52 -16.20 -6.67
CA LEU A 61 -5.63 -16.25 -7.62
C LEU A 61 -5.20 -16.76 -8.99
N ARG A 62 -6.16 -17.32 -9.75
CA ARG A 62 -5.93 -17.85 -11.12
C ARG A 62 -6.15 -16.82 -12.23
N TRP A 63 -6.39 -15.57 -11.88
CA TRP A 63 -6.63 -14.49 -12.82
C TRP A 63 -5.33 -14.07 -13.51
N SER A 64 -5.44 -13.49 -14.72
CA SER A 64 -4.29 -12.98 -15.46
C SER A 64 -3.59 -11.84 -14.72
N VAL A 65 -2.31 -11.63 -15.04
CA VAL A 65 -1.52 -10.51 -14.54
C VAL A 65 -2.20 -9.18 -14.91
N VAL A 66 -2.75 -9.11 -16.13
CA VAL A 66 -3.46 -7.94 -16.65
C VAL A 66 -4.70 -7.59 -15.81
N ALA A 67 -5.35 -8.56 -15.18
CA ALA A 67 -6.49 -8.30 -14.29
C ALA A 67 -6.07 -7.99 -12.85
N THR A 68 -5.05 -8.69 -12.35
CA THR A 68 -4.67 -8.65 -10.93
C THR A 68 -3.82 -7.44 -10.56
N LEU A 69 -2.93 -6.97 -11.44
CA LEU A 69 -2.10 -5.78 -11.15
C LEU A 69 -2.92 -4.49 -11.08
N PRO A 70 -3.82 -4.18 -12.04
CA PRO A 70 -4.68 -3.00 -11.92
C PRO A 70 -5.57 -3.06 -10.68
N LEU A 71 -6.09 -4.24 -10.35
CA LEU A 71 -6.89 -4.42 -9.14
C LEU A 71 -6.07 -4.20 -7.87
N GLY A 72 -4.82 -4.69 -7.83
CA GLY A 72 -3.89 -4.41 -6.73
C GLY A 72 -3.55 -2.92 -6.60
N ALA A 73 -3.41 -2.20 -7.73
CA ALA A 73 -3.20 -0.76 -7.75
C ALA A 73 -4.42 0.01 -7.25
N MET A 74 -5.64 -0.39 -7.67
CA MET A 74 -6.89 0.22 -7.20
C MET A 74 -7.10 0.00 -5.70
N LEU A 75 -6.88 -1.22 -5.21
CA LEU A 75 -6.95 -1.52 -3.78
C LEU A 75 -5.92 -0.72 -2.99
N GLY A 76 -4.70 -0.59 -3.52
CA GLY A 76 -3.64 0.20 -2.90
C GLY A 76 -3.95 1.67 -2.81
N ALA A 77 -4.37 2.27 -3.92
CA ALA A 77 -4.77 3.67 -3.94
C ALA A 77 -5.91 3.93 -2.94
N ALA A 78 -6.94 3.08 -2.93
CA ALA A 78 -8.05 3.22 -1.98
C ALA A 78 -7.60 3.08 -0.52
N PHE A 79 -6.79 2.07 -0.20
CA PHE A 79 -6.35 1.81 1.17
C PHE A 79 -5.38 2.88 1.68
N VAL A 80 -4.41 3.29 0.87
CA VAL A 80 -3.44 4.34 1.23
C VAL A 80 -4.14 5.66 1.48
N LEU A 81 -5.06 6.07 0.60
CA LEU A 81 -5.85 7.29 0.80
C LEU A 81 -6.71 7.21 2.05
N TRP A 82 -7.36 6.07 2.31
CA TRP A 82 -8.14 5.88 3.52
C TRP A 82 -7.28 5.96 4.80
N ALA A 83 -6.12 5.30 4.82
CA ALA A 83 -5.24 5.28 5.98
C ALA A 83 -4.66 6.67 6.29
N ILE A 84 -4.16 7.37 5.28
CA ILE A 84 -3.61 8.73 5.43
C ILE A 84 -4.72 9.72 5.78
N GLY A 85 -5.87 9.63 5.12
CA GLY A 85 -7.02 10.47 5.42
C GLY A 85 -7.49 10.31 6.88
N GLY A 86 -7.44 9.08 7.40
CA GLY A 86 -7.78 8.79 8.80
C GLY A 86 -6.85 9.45 9.80
N GLU A 87 -5.58 9.62 9.46
CA GLU A 87 -4.56 10.20 10.34
C GLU A 87 -4.51 11.73 10.23
N TYR A 88 -4.47 12.27 9.00
CA TYR A 88 -4.33 13.72 8.75
C TYR A 88 -5.66 14.49 8.86
N PHE A 89 -6.78 13.82 8.61
CA PHE A 89 -8.11 14.44 8.57
C PHE A 89 -9.09 13.72 9.51
N ALA A 90 -8.61 13.41 10.73
CA ALA A 90 -9.35 12.64 11.72
C ALA A 90 -10.71 13.27 12.10
N ALA A 91 -10.82 14.60 12.06
CA ALA A 91 -12.00 15.36 12.46
C ALA A 91 -13.15 15.38 11.43
N VAL A 92 -12.96 14.81 10.24
CA VAL A 92 -13.92 14.86 9.14
C VAL A 92 -14.36 13.45 8.74
N ASP A 93 -15.59 13.33 8.24
CA ASP A 93 -16.17 12.08 7.73
C ASP A 93 -15.38 11.48 6.56
N ASP A 94 -15.44 10.16 6.38
CA ASP A 94 -14.63 9.41 5.41
C ASP A 94 -14.70 9.92 3.97
N ALA A 95 -15.90 10.29 3.49
CA ALA A 95 -16.06 10.83 2.14
C ALA A 95 -15.39 12.20 1.96
N SER A 96 -15.42 13.01 3.02
CA SER A 96 -14.84 14.35 3.02
C SER A 96 -13.32 14.33 3.16
N ARG A 97 -12.74 13.28 3.75
CA ARG A 97 -11.28 13.11 3.84
C ARG A 97 -10.61 13.07 2.46
N VAL A 98 -11.21 12.37 1.50
CA VAL A 98 -10.67 12.29 0.13
C VAL A 98 -10.73 13.65 -0.56
N ALA A 99 -11.83 14.38 -0.39
CA ALA A 99 -11.95 15.74 -0.92
C ALA A 99 -10.94 16.70 -0.27
N ALA A 100 -10.72 16.59 1.05
CA ALA A 100 -9.77 17.41 1.79
C ALA A 100 -8.32 17.16 1.34
N MET A 101 -7.92 15.89 1.21
CA MET A 101 -6.61 15.52 0.64
C MET A 101 -6.45 16.04 -0.80
N GLY A 102 -7.50 15.96 -1.62
CA GLY A 102 -7.49 16.50 -2.98
C GLY A 102 -7.28 18.01 -3.02
N ALA A 103 -7.95 18.74 -2.14
CA ALA A 103 -7.77 20.19 -2.00
C ALA A 103 -6.35 20.55 -1.54
N GLU A 104 -5.82 19.85 -0.53
CA GLU A 104 -4.47 20.05 -0.03
C GLU A 104 -3.40 19.76 -1.10
N ALA A 105 -3.58 18.70 -1.90
CA ALA A 105 -2.69 18.38 -3.01
C ALA A 105 -2.71 19.44 -4.13
N ILE A 106 -3.88 20.01 -4.44
CA ILE A 106 -3.99 21.11 -5.40
C ILE A 106 -3.28 22.35 -4.87
N GLU A 107 -3.48 22.70 -3.60
CA GLU A 107 -2.83 23.84 -2.97
C GLU A 107 -1.31 23.69 -2.96
N TRP A 108 -0.82 22.51 -2.55
CA TRP A 108 0.60 22.15 -2.58
C TRP A 108 1.19 22.33 -3.98
N LEU A 109 0.50 21.87 -5.04
CA LEU A 109 0.95 22.00 -6.42
C LEU A 109 1.02 23.48 -6.85
N VAL A 110 0.01 24.28 -6.49
CA VAL A 110 -0.02 25.72 -6.79
C VAL A 110 1.15 26.44 -6.11
N ILE A 111 1.46 26.11 -4.86
CA ILE A 111 2.60 26.70 -4.12
C ILE A 111 3.92 26.36 -4.82
N ILE A 112 4.12 25.11 -5.21
CA ILE A 112 5.34 24.67 -5.91
C ILE A 112 5.50 25.35 -7.27
N LEU A 113 4.42 25.44 -8.05
CA LEU A 113 4.44 26.13 -9.34
C LEU A 113 4.75 27.62 -9.20
N ARG A 114 4.50 28.20 -8.02
CA ARG A 114 4.86 29.57 -7.64
C ARG A 114 6.21 29.67 -6.92
N THR A 115 7.01 28.60 -6.93
CA THR A 115 8.34 28.50 -6.28
C THR A 115 8.33 28.72 -4.76
N GLY A 116 7.18 28.50 -4.11
CA GLY A 116 7.06 28.53 -2.65
C GLY A 116 7.43 27.20 -1.99
N TYR A 117 7.46 27.20 -0.67
CA TYR A 117 7.66 25.99 0.15
C TYR A 117 6.33 25.63 0.81
N PRO A 118 5.69 24.52 0.41
CA PRO A 118 4.39 24.13 0.98
C PRO A 118 4.56 23.50 2.36
N ASP A 119 3.67 23.88 3.27
CA ASP A 119 3.57 23.26 4.61
C ASP A 119 2.66 22.03 4.60
N GLN A 120 1.95 21.79 3.48
CA GLN A 120 1.10 20.63 3.25
C GLN A 120 1.93 19.35 3.18
N MET A 121 1.73 18.45 4.13
CA MET A 121 2.50 17.21 4.26
C MET A 121 1.80 16.00 3.67
N SER A 122 0.48 16.06 3.43
CA SER A 122 -0.27 14.90 2.93
C SER A 122 0.17 14.43 1.53
N PRO A 123 0.61 15.29 0.57
CA PRO A 123 1.10 14.81 -0.72
C PRO A 123 2.38 13.97 -0.60
N PHE A 124 3.27 14.34 0.32
CA PHE A 124 4.47 13.57 0.62
C PHE A 124 4.12 12.24 1.31
N ALA A 125 3.18 12.27 2.26
CA ALA A 125 2.66 11.06 2.91
C ALA A 125 2.03 10.09 1.89
N ILE A 126 1.25 10.61 0.93
CA ILE A 126 0.65 9.81 -0.15
C ILE A 126 1.74 9.16 -1.00
N GLY A 127 2.78 9.90 -1.36
CA GLY A 127 3.94 9.36 -2.08
C GLY A 127 4.61 8.20 -1.33
N LEU A 128 4.89 8.40 -0.04
CA LEU A 128 5.46 7.38 0.84
C LEU A 128 4.57 6.13 0.96
N GLY A 129 3.27 6.32 1.21
CA GLY A 129 2.30 5.24 1.31
C GLY A 129 2.17 4.44 0.02
N MET A 130 2.14 5.11 -1.13
CA MET A 130 2.08 4.46 -2.45
C MET A 130 3.36 3.69 -2.78
N LEU A 131 4.53 4.22 -2.41
CA LEU A 131 5.81 3.49 -2.54
C LEU A 131 5.82 2.24 -1.66
N MET A 132 5.47 2.38 -0.38
CA MET A 132 5.37 1.26 0.56
C MET A 132 4.41 0.18 0.02
N TRP A 133 3.20 0.58 -0.36
CA TRP A 133 2.21 -0.35 -0.91
C TRP A 133 2.76 -1.08 -2.13
N THR A 134 3.26 -0.33 -3.12
CA THR A 134 3.71 -0.91 -4.39
C THR A 134 4.85 -1.90 -4.15
N THR A 135 5.85 -1.54 -3.35
CA THR A 135 7.00 -2.42 -3.08
C THR A 135 6.58 -3.69 -2.34
N ALA A 136 5.83 -3.56 -1.24
CA ALA A 136 5.41 -4.70 -0.44
C ALA A 136 4.41 -5.60 -1.19
N PHE A 137 3.48 -5.00 -1.92
CA PHE A 137 2.51 -5.71 -2.77
C PHE A 137 3.21 -6.49 -3.86
N ILE A 138 4.07 -5.86 -4.66
CA ILE A 138 4.75 -6.52 -5.78
C ILE A 138 5.68 -7.62 -5.29
N ALA A 139 6.42 -7.40 -4.20
CA ALA A 139 7.28 -8.44 -3.61
C ALA A 139 6.46 -9.68 -3.20
N SER A 140 5.35 -9.49 -2.48
CA SER A 140 4.47 -10.57 -2.06
C SER A 140 3.78 -11.25 -3.25
N TYR A 141 3.23 -10.46 -4.16
CA TYR A 141 2.58 -10.94 -5.37
C TYR A 141 3.52 -11.80 -6.24
N ALA A 142 4.76 -11.35 -6.43
CA ALA A 142 5.76 -12.09 -7.19
C ALA A 142 6.09 -13.43 -6.54
N VAL A 143 6.31 -13.47 -5.22
CA VAL A 143 6.61 -14.72 -4.48
C VAL A 143 5.48 -15.74 -4.62
N TYR A 144 4.23 -15.30 -4.44
CA TYR A 144 3.08 -16.21 -4.50
C TYR A 144 2.65 -16.58 -5.92
N ARG A 145 3.03 -15.79 -6.94
CA ARG A 145 2.76 -16.07 -8.34
C ARG A 145 3.90 -16.78 -9.09
N TYR A 146 5.14 -16.73 -8.60
CA TYR A 146 6.38 -17.15 -9.28
C TYR A 146 6.30 -18.46 -10.10
N HIS A 147 5.54 -19.44 -9.63
CA HIS A 147 5.41 -20.76 -10.28
C HIS A 147 4.44 -20.77 -11.48
N ARG A 148 3.97 -19.60 -11.93
CA ARG A 148 3.05 -19.41 -13.06
C ARG A 148 3.74 -18.51 -14.08
N VAL A 149 4.72 -19.10 -14.77
CA VAL A 149 5.59 -18.45 -15.76
C VAL A 149 4.84 -18.13 -17.07
N LEU A 150 3.70 -18.77 -17.30
CA LEU A 150 2.84 -18.56 -18.46
C LEU A 150 1.45 -18.16 -17.98
N ASP A 151 1.03 -16.95 -18.35
CA ASP A 151 -0.40 -16.67 -18.56
C ASP A 151 -0.79 -17.25 -19.94
#